data_AF-A0A818YIC7-F1
#
_entry.id   AF-A0A818YIC7-F1
#
_cell.length_a   1.000
_cell.length_b   1.000
_cell.length_c   1.000
_cell.angle_alpha   90.00
_cell.angle_beta   90.00
_cell.angle_gamma   90.00
#
_symmetry.space_group_name_H-M   'P 1'
#
loop_
_entity.id
_entity.type
_entity.pdbx_description
1 polymer ?
#
loop_
_entity_poly.entity_id
_entity_poly.type
_entity_poly.pdbx_seq_one_letter_code
_entity_poly.pdbx_strand_id
1 'polypeptide(L)'
;MLYEEISNDDNDYEQTQQSLTKKHQLQSRTRSAEARKRRNRKRKLYFRMQRYRYFITRPFYYRFTMKLVRHILAEYNIYYTHVKPVDDLLLIGVKDKIIEQQNERRLLCDIFDRRHYYLFRRQAQYLSRRSNDIQE
;
A
#
# COMPACT_ATOMS: atom_id res chain seq x y z
N MET A 1 -58.54 -39.45 -47.09
CA MET A 1 -58.56 -39.17 -45.64
C MET A 1 -57.33 -39.79 -45.02
N LEU A 2 -56.45 -38.94 -44.50
CA LEU A 2 -55.43 -39.12 -43.45
C LEU A 2 -54.28 -38.16 -43.76
N TYR A 3 -54.41 -36.92 -43.26
CA TYR A 3 -53.28 -36.01 -43.11
C TYR A 3 -52.72 -36.29 -41.71
N GLU A 4 -51.48 -36.77 -41.63
CA GLU A 4 -50.71 -36.77 -40.38
C GLU A 4 -50.06 -35.40 -40.23
N GLU A 5 -50.42 -34.72 -39.14
CA GLU A 5 -49.88 -33.45 -38.72
C GLU A 5 -48.43 -33.64 -38.24
N ILE A 6 -47.47 -33.15 -39.02
CA ILE A 6 -46.10 -32.99 -38.54
C ILE A 6 -46.05 -31.65 -37.80
N SER A 7 -46.00 -31.74 -36.48
CA SER A 7 -45.85 -30.63 -35.54
C SER A 7 -44.58 -29.84 -35.81
N ASN A 8 -44.74 -28.52 -35.96
CA ASN A 8 -43.65 -27.53 -36.02
C ASN A 8 -42.88 -27.53 -34.70
N ASP A 9 -41.65 -28.03 -34.71
CA ASP A 9 -40.72 -28.02 -33.57
C ASP A 9 -39.39 -27.32 -33.92
N ASP A 10 -39.46 -26.28 -34.76
CA ASP A 10 -38.27 -25.55 -35.27
C ASP A 10 -37.88 -24.32 -34.41
N ASN A 11 -38.61 -24.00 -33.33
CA ASN A 11 -38.41 -22.75 -32.58
C ASN A 11 -37.33 -22.81 -31.49
N ASP A 12 -36.92 -24.00 -31.03
CA ASP A 12 -35.99 -24.15 -29.91
C ASP A 12 -34.50 -24.05 -30.33
N TYR A 13 -34.19 -24.30 -31.60
CA TYR A 13 -32.81 -24.25 -32.10
C TYR A 13 -32.28 -22.82 -32.23
N GLU A 14 -33.09 -21.86 -32.68
CA GLU A 14 -32.66 -20.48 -32.89
C GLU A 14 -32.49 -19.69 -31.58
N GLN A 15 -33.34 -19.93 -30.57
CA GLN A 15 -33.22 -19.33 -29.24
C GLN A 15 -31.94 -19.77 -28.51
N THR A 16 -31.52 -21.02 -28.74
CA THR A 16 -30.30 -21.58 -28.13
C THR A 16 -29.03 -20.98 -28.75
N GLN A 17 -29.01 -20.70 -30.06
CA GLN A 17 -27.85 -20.08 -30.72
C GLN A 17 -27.67 -18.58 -30.38
N GLN A 18 -28.76 -17.83 -30.22
CA GLN A 18 -28.68 -16.41 -29.81
C GLN A 18 -28.24 -16.22 -28.35
N SER A 19 -28.54 -17.18 -27.47
CA SER A 19 -28.11 -17.14 -26.06
C SER A 19 -26.64 -17.55 -25.87
N LEU A 20 -26.12 -18.48 -26.69
CA LEU A 20 -24.71 -18.86 -26.74
C LEU A 20 -23.80 -17.70 -27.24
N THR A 21 -24.23 -17.00 -28.29
CA THR A 21 -23.47 -15.87 -28.87
C THR A 21 -23.39 -14.66 -27.94
N LYS A 22 -24.46 -14.32 -27.21
CA LYS A 22 -24.43 -13.26 -26.18
C LYS A 22 -23.52 -13.59 -25.00
N LYS A 23 -23.47 -14.85 -24.54
CA LYS A 23 -22.52 -15.29 -23.50
C LYS A 23 -21.06 -15.20 -23.96
N HIS A 24 -20.77 -15.55 -25.22
CA HIS A 24 -19.43 -15.45 -25.79
C HIS A 24 -18.95 -13.99 -25.96
N GLN A 25 -19.84 -13.06 -26.32
CA GLN A 25 -19.49 -11.63 -26.42
C GLN A 25 -19.20 -11.00 -25.05
N LEU A 26 -19.90 -11.42 -23.98
CA LEU A 26 -19.63 -10.96 -22.61
C LEU A 26 -18.28 -11.47 -22.08
N GLN A 27 -17.90 -12.71 -22.39
CA GLN A 27 -16.58 -13.25 -22.01
C GLN A 27 -15.43 -12.53 -22.74
N SER A 28 -15.62 -12.13 -24.00
CA SER A 28 -14.61 -11.44 -24.81
C SER A 28 -14.26 -10.02 -24.32
N ARG A 29 -15.13 -9.37 -23.53
CA ARG A 29 -14.88 -8.03 -22.95
C ARG A 29 -13.94 -8.06 -21.75
N THR A 30 -13.76 -9.23 -21.13
CA THR A 30 -12.91 -9.41 -19.96
C THR A 30 -11.54 -9.91 -20.38
N ARG A 31 -10.49 -9.16 -20.02
CA ARG A 31 -9.10 -9.60 -20.22
C ARG A 31 -8.88 -10.98 -19.62
N SER A 32 -8.13 -11.83 -20.31
CA SER A 32 -7.68 -13.12 -19.78
C SER A 32 -6.98 -12.95 -18.43
N ALA A 33 -7.01 -14.00 -17.60
CA ALA A 33 -6.36 -14.00 -16.29
C ALA A 33 -4.87 -13.63 -16.39
N GLU A 34 -4.19 -14.13 -17.43
CA GLU A 34 -2.79 -13.82 -17.70
C GLU A 34 -2.59 -12.35 -18.10
N ALA A 35 -3.42 -11.80 -18.99
CA ALA A 35 -3.36 -10.39 -19.38
C ALA A 35 -3.65 -9.47 -18.18
N ARG A 36 -4.57 -9.85 -17.29
CA ARG A 36 -4.83 -9.15 -16.02
C ARG A 36 -3.62 -9.22 -15.08
N LYS A 37 -3.00 -10.38 -14.93
CA LYS A 37 -1.79 -10.59 -14.12
C LYS A 37 -0.63 -9.73 -14.63
N ARG A 38 -0.40 -9.69 -15.94
CA ARG A 38 0.64 -8.85 -16.58
C ARG A 38 0.40 -7.36 -16.34
N ARG A 39 -0.83 -6.88 -16.53
CA ARG A 39 -1.22 -5.48 -16.22
C ARG A 39 -0.98 -5.15 -14.76
N ASN A 40 -1.41 -6.03 -13.85
CA ASN A 40 -1.24 -5.83 -12.42
C ASN A 40 0.24 -5.80 -12.01
N ARG A 41 1.07 -6.67 -12.58
CA ARG A 41 2.54 -6.64 -12.38
C ARG A 41 3.13 -5.31 -12.80
N LYS A 42 2.79 -4.81 -14.01
CA LYS A 42 3.26 -3.50 -14.50
C LYS A 42 2.81 -2.35 -13.60
N ARG A 43 1.54 -2.35 -13.19
CA ARG A 43 0.97 -1.33 -12.28
C ARG A 43 1.62 -1.37 -10.90
N LYS A 44 1.84 -2.56 -10.32
CA LYS A 44 2.54 -2.73 -9.04
C LYS A 44 3.98 -2.22 -9.12
N LEU A 45 4.69 -2.52 -10.20
CA LEU A 45 6.05 -2.02 -10.42
C LEU A 45 6.07 -0.49 -10.49
N TYR A 46 5.16 0.11 -11.26
CA TYR A 46 5.02 1.57 -11.34
C TYR A 46 4.80 2.20 -9.97
N PHE A 47 3.84 1.69 -9.19
CA PHE A 47 3.60 2.20 -7.84
C PHE A 47 4.80 2.01 -6.91
N ARG A 48 5.55 0.91 -7.06
CA ARG A 48 6.78 0.67 -6.28
C ARG A 48 7.87 1.69 -6.65
N MET A 49 8.07 1.96 -7.94
CA MET A 49 9.04 2.97 -8.40
C MET A 49 8.66 4.37 -7.91
N GLN A 50 7.38 4.75 -8.00
CA GLN A 50 6.92 6.05 -7.49
C GLN A 50 7.08 6.17 -5.98
N ARG A 51 6.76 5.09 -5.24
CA ARG A 51 6.92 5.06 -3.78
C ARG A 51 8.37 5.34 -3.35
N TYR A 52 9.35 4.78 -4.05
CA TYR A 52 10.77 4.94 -3.71
C TYR A 52 11.48 6.03 -4.53
N ARG A 53 10.73 6.94 -5.15
CA ARG A 53 11.31 8.00 -5.99
C ARG A 53 12.03 9.07 -5.17
N TYR A 54 11.47 9.43 -4.01
CA TYR A 54 12.02 10.41 -3.08
C TYR A 54 12.02 9.81 -1.68
N PHE A 55 13.16 9.88 -1.00
CA PHE A 55 13.31 9.27 0.31
C PHE A 55 14.47 9.88 1.07
N ILE A 56 14.34 9.88 2.38
CA ILE A 56 15.36 10.31 3.32
C ILE A 56 15.91 9.06 4.01
N THR A 57 17.22 9.01 4.17
CA THR A 57 17.90 7.95 4.93
C THR A 57 18.50 8.52 6.21
N ARG A 58 18.37 7.75 7.29
CA ARG A 58 19.01 8.04 8.57
C ARG A 58 19.65 6.76 9.12
N PRO A 59 20.79 6.82 9.82
CA PRO A 59 21.28 5.73 10.65
C PRO A 59 20.16 5.17 11.53
N PHE A 60 20.10 3.85 11.72
CA PHE A 60 19.02 3.21 12.45
C PHE A 60 19.57 2.21 13.46
N TYR A 61 19.41 2.52 14.74
CA TYR A 61 19.73 1.57 15.80
C TYR A 61 18.62 0.51 15.92
N TYR A 62 18.99 -0.76 15.77
CA TYR A 62 18.09 -1.92 15.70
C TYR A 62 17.04 -2.05 16.83
N ARG A 63 17.26 -1.42 17.99
CA ARG A 63 16.31 -1.46 19.12
C ARG A 63 15.15 -0.48 18.99
N PHE A 64 15.17 0.44 18.03
CA PHE A 64 14.03 1.32 17.80
C PHE A 64 12.82 0.53 17.33
N THR A 65 11.71 0.66 18.05
CA THR A 65 10.43 0.11 17.61
C THR A 65 9.78 1.06 16.61
N MET A 66 9.04 0.52 15.63
CA MET A 66 8.33 1.37 14.66
C MET A 66 7.27 2.28 15.30
N LYS A 67 6.76 1.93 16.48
CA LYS A 67 5.87 2.81 17.26
C LYS A 67 6.63 4.06 17.72
N LEU A 68 7.83 3.88 18.27
CA LEU A 68 8.69 4.98 18.72
C LEU A 68 9.16 5.84 17.54
N VAL A 69 9.55 5.20 16.42
CA VAL A 69 9.93 5.92 15.19
C VAL A 69 8.80 6.84 14.73
N ARG A 70 7.56 6.35 14.64
CA ARG A 70 6.42 7.18 14.24
C ARG A 70 6.15 8.32 15.21
N HIS A 71 6.33 8.09 16.51
CA HIS A 71 6.18 9.13 17.52
C HIS A 71 7.20 10.25 17.33
N ILE A 72 8.48 9.91 17.16
CA ILE A 72 9.55 10.89 16.88
C ILE A 72 9.25 11.65 15.59
N LEU A 73 8.84 10.97 14.51
CA LEU A 73 8.50 11.64 13.26
C LEU A 73 7.32 12.61 13.40
N ALA A 74 6.35 12.29 14.25
CA ALA A 74 5.25 13.20 14.56
C ALA A 74 5.70 14.42 15.38
N GLU A 75 6.54 14.22 16.40
CA GLU A 75 7.11 15.30 17.23
C GLU A 75 7.89 16.32 16.40
N TYR A 76 8.60 15.84 15.37
CA TYR A 76 9.39 16.68 14.45
C TYR A 76 8.58 17.18 13.23
N ASN A 77 7.26 16.95 13.19
CA ASN A 77 6.37 17.35 12.09
C ASN A 77 6.89 16.89 10.71
N ILE A 78 7.31 15.62 10.63
CA ILE A 78 7.84 15.00 9.40
C ILE A 78 6.71 14.38 8.61
N TYR A 79 6.49 14.89 7.39
CA TYR A 79 5.50 14.33 6.47
C TYR A 79 6.10 13.18 5.67
N TYR A 80 5.59 11.96 5.84
CA TYR A 80 6.08 10.77 5.14
C TYR A 80 4.93 9.92 4.56
N THR A 81 5.25 9.12 3.55
CA THR A 81 4.32 8.17 2.91
C THR A 81 4.48 6.75 3.45
N HIS A 82 5.73 6.36 3.73
CA HIS A 82 6.07 5.07 4.32
C HIS A 82 7.42 5.17 5.02
N VAL A 83 7.64 4.30 6.01
CA VAL A 83 8.89 4.20 6.73
C VAL A 83 9.23 2.73 6.87
N LYS A 84 10.47 2.36 6.60
CA LYS A 84 10.96 1.00 6.78
C LYS A 84 12.42 1.01 7.23
N PRO A 85 12.81 0.14 8.17
CA PRO A 85 14.20 -0.15 8.39
C PRO A 85 14.73 -1.01 7.24
N VAL A 86 15.95 -0.74 6.81
CA VAL A 86 16.71 -1.49 5.80
C VAL A 86 18.14 -1.55 6.33
N ASP A 87 18.56 -2.74 6.78
CA ASP A 87 19.85 -2.94 7.43
C ASP A 87 20.05 -1.95 8.59
N ASP A 88 21.16 -1.20 8.59
CA ASP A 88 21.49 -0.19 9.60
C ASP A 88 20.91 1.21 9.28
N LEU A 89 19.95 1.28 8.35
CA LEU A 89 19.34 2.53 7.89
C LEU A 89 17.82 2.53 8.05
N LEU A 90 17.28 3.70 8.33
CA LEU A 90 15.86 3.98 8.29
C LEU A 90 15.54 4.72 7.00
N LEU A 91 14.74 4.11 6.15
CA LEU A 91 14.28 4.71 4.91
C LEU A 91 12.89 5.33 5.12
N ILE A 92 12.83 6.64 4.97
CA ILE A 92 11.62 7.47 5.14
C ILE A 92 11.22 7.98 3.77
N GLY A 93 10.22 7.37 3.15
CA GLY A 93 9.77 7.78 1.83
C GLY A 93 8.82 8.95 1.87
N VAL A 94 8.96 9.87 0.92
CA VAL A 94 8.20 11.12 0.83
C VAL A 94 7.52 11.26 -0.52
N LYS A 95 6.54 12.17 -0.62
CA LYS A 95 5.70 12.33 -1.82
C LYS A 95 6.44 13.01 -2.96
N ASP A 96 7.21 14.04 -2.64
CA ASP A 96 7.92 14.88 -3.61
C ASP A 96 9.22 15.45 -3.02
N LYS A 97 10.02 16.05 -3.90
CA LYS A 97 11.34 16.62 -3.59
C LYS A 97 11.28 17.83 -2.64
N ILE A 98 10.17 18.57 -2.64
CA ILE A 98 10.03 19.75 -1.77
C ILE A 98 9.88 19.30 -0.33
N ILE A 99 9.02 18.31 -0.08
CA ILE A 99 8.85 17.70 1.25
C ILE A 99 10.14 17.02 1.69
N GLU A 100 10.86 16.35 0.79
CA GLU A 100 12.18 15.78 1.06
C GLU A 100 13.14 16.82 1.67
N GLN A 101 13.31 17.95 1.00
CA GLN A 101 14.19 19.03 1.45
C GLN A 101 13.72 19.68 2.75
N GLN A 102 12.41 19.83 2.94
CA GLN A 102 11.85 20.36 4.18
C GLN A 102 12.12 19.43 5.36
N ASN A 103 11.88 18.13 5.17
CA ASN A 103 12.11 17.12 6.19
C ASN A 103 13.61 16.94 6.50
N GLU A 104 14.49 17.00 5.50
CA GLU A 104 15.95 16.99 5.69
C GLU A 104 16.43 18.10 6.64
N ARG A 105 15.84 19.30 6.54
CA ARG A 105 16.16 20.43 7.43
C ARG A 105 15.62 20.26 8.85
N ARG A 106 14.51 19.53 9.02
CA ARG A 106 13.84 19.34 10.31
C ARG A 106 14.37 18.15 11.08
N LEU A 107 14.75 17.09 10.38
CA LEU A 107 15.11 15.80 10.96
C LEU A 107 16.63 15.66 11.04
N LEU A 108 17.17 15.79 12.25
CA LEU A 108 18.59 15.59 12.51
C LEU A 108 19.06 14.20 12.04
N CYS A 109 20.31 14.12 11.59
CA CYS A 109 20.86 12.91 10.99
C CYS A 109 20.93 11.75 11.99
N ASP A 110 21.35 12.03 13.22
CA ASP A 110 21.65 11.08 14.29
C ASP A 110 20.47 10.75 15.21
N ILE A 111 19.27 11.25 14.91
CA ILE A 111 18.09 11.14 15.79
C ILE A 111 17.65 9.69 16.05
N PHE A 112 18.03 8.76 15.18
CA PHE A 112 17.74 7.33 15.31
C PHE A 112 18.97 6.50 15.71
N ASP A 113 20.01 7.16 16.27
CA ASP A 113 21.16 6.48 16.83
C ASP A 113 20.93 5.94 18.24
N ARG A 114 21.86 5.09 18.67
CA ARG A 114 21.89 4.49 20.00
C ARG A 114 21.76 5.52 21.13
N ARG A 115 22.38 6.70 21.00
CA ARG A 115 22.31 7.76 22.03
C ARG A 115 20.87 8.26 22.20
N HIS A 116 20.23 8.62 21.09
CA HIS A 116 18.87 9.13 21.08
C HIS A 116 17.83 8.07 21.50
N TYR A 117 18.08 6.79 21.21
CA TYR A 117 17.22 5.70 21.68
C TYR A 117 16.96 5.76 23.19
N TYR A 118 18.02 5.93 23.99
CA TYR A 118 17.88 5.98 25.45
C TYR A 118 17.17 7.25 25.93
N LEU A 119 17.35 8.38 25.22
CA LEU A 119 16.64 9.62 25.52
C LEU A 119 15.13 9.46 25.32
N PHE A 120 14.71 9.01 24.14
CA PHE A 120 13.30 8.83 23.81
C PHE A 120 12.64 7.72 24.61
N ARG A 121 13.36 6.62 24.91
CA ARG A 121 12.84 5.56 25.78
C ARG A 121 12.52 6.08 27.18
N ARG A 122 13.41 6.89 27.76
CA ARG A 122 13.20 7.48 29.08
C ARG A 122 12.04 8.48 29.08
N GLN A 123 11.94 9.31 28.05
CA GLN A 123 10.84 10.27 27.88
C GLN A 123 9.49 9.55 27.75
N ALA A 124 9.42 8.48 26.95
CA ALA A 124 8.21 7.68 26.80
C ALA A 124 7.76 7.05 28.14
N GLN A 125 8.70 6.54 28.94
CA GLN A 125 8.39 5.99 30.27
C GLN A 125 7.85 7.06 31.23
N TYR A 126 8.41 8.26 31.20
CA TYR A 126 7.94 9.37 32.03
C TYR A 126 6.52 9.80 31.65
N LEU A 127 6.23 9.95 30.36
CA LEU A 127 4.90 10.31 29.87
C LEU A 127 3.84 9.28 30.25
N SER A 128 4.16 7.98 30.19
CA SER A 128 3.24 6.91 30.60
C SER A 128 2.95 6.88 32.10
N ARG A 129 3.88 7.34 32.95
CA ARG A 129 3.65 7.44 34.40
C ARG A 129 2.75 8.64 34.73
N ARG A 130 3.08 9.80 34.17
CA ARG A 130 2.30 11.03 34.38
C ARG A 130 0.85 10.92 33.90
N SER A 131 0.58 10.14 32.85
CA SER A 131 -0.80 9.93 32.39
C SER A 131 -1.64 9.09 33.37
N ASN A 132 -1.02 8.23 34.17
CA ASN A 132 -1.72 7.41 35.15
C ASN A 132 -2.03 8.23 36.42
N ASP A 133 -1.10 9.09 36.84
CA ASP A 133 -1.26 9.95 38.02
C ASP A 133 -2.36 11.03 37.87
N ILE A 134 -2.84 11.29 36.64
CA ILE A 134 -3.91 12.27 36.36
C ILE A 134 -5.30 11.58 36.35
N GLN A 135 -5.35 10.24 36.37
CA GLN A 135 -6.59 9.47 36.35
C GLN A 135 -7.02 8.92 37.72
N GLU A 136 -6.19 9.09 38.75
CA GLU A 136 -6.53 8.87 40.17
C GLU A 136 -6.94 10.18 40.86
#